data_AF-A0A165W885-F1
#
_entry.id   AF-A0A165W885-F1
#
_cell.length_a   1.000
_cell.length_b   1.000
_cell.length_c   1.000
_cell.angle_alpha   90.00
_cell.angle_beta   90.00
_cell.angle_gamma   90.00
#
_symmetry.space_group_name_H-M   'P 1'
#
loop_
_entity.id
_entity.type
_entity.pdbx_description
1 polymer ?
#
loop_
_entity_poly.entity_id
_entity_poly.type
_entity_poly.pdbx_seq_one_letter_code
_entity_poly.pdbx_strand_id
1 'polypeptide(L)'
;MQFLRVFIVLLLTLFSAPSIGLAAEGLSLSGGQQWLVFASRQDASEAVQLAEGFQGALQGTPYQDKMRVVRSENGWFGVVVGPVNFKSLQLARQQISIDLPEDAYLSYGRRYVETVWPAQNLRFGEFESQPRFSLELETLHIDAELITEQTDPNDEFSKNSKVRVVGWAEQAKVFSFETEPSYFPQYGQSVEVIRLANETEFPQVVIKRFTGGAHCCVEQQIITQNRNGTWVMVQGAVLDGGYGYSFEDLDGDGTLELVSADNNFFYLFAPYARSFAPLYVEKLNYDEITDVNLEPAYQPAFRKELAYLEELADSEKALWGENGFLAGWAATRARLGDGMEAIAQATEKSRGDQEDFRKYACPDGSPSSKCDYENAVALPFPVGLTVHLIERGYLPVH
;
A
#
# COMPACT_ATOMS: atom_id res chain seq x y z
N MET A 1 15.04 -36.94 -68.08
CA MET A 1 15.37 -35.76 -67.25
C MET A 1 14.50 -35.81 -66.01
N GLN A 2 15.11 -36.11 -64.87
CA GLN A 2 14.48 -36.22 -63.55
C GLN A 2 13.95 -34.86 -63.10
N PHE A 3 12.69 -34.79 -62.69
CA PHE A 3 12.21 -33.74 -61.80
C PHE A 3 11.61 -34.38 -60.55
N LEU A 4 12.36 -34.21 -59.46
CA LEU A 4 12.08 -34.61 -58.09
C LEU A 4 10.88 -33.80 -57.57
N ARG A 5 9.75 -34.42 -57.26
CA ARG A 5 8.67 -33.80 -56.48
C ARG A 5 8.85 -34.17 -55.02
N VAL A 6 9.37 -33.23 -54.24
CA VAL A 6 9.40 -33.32 -52.77
C VAL A 6 8.01 -32.95 -52.26
N PHE A 7 7.32 -33.90 -51.65
CA PHE A 7 6.12 -33.64 -50.84
C PHE A 7 6.57 -33.27 -49.42
N ILE A 8 6.34 -32.03 -49.01
CA ILE A 8 6.48 -31.60 -47.61
C ILE A 8 5.17 -31.98 -46.91
N VAL A 9 5.23 -32.98 -46.04
CA VAL A 9 4.16 -33.30 -45.10
C VAL A 9 4.37 -32.40 -43.88
N LEU A 10 3.51 -31.39 -43.72
CA LEU A 10 3.47 -30.54 -42.53
C LEU A 10 2.69 -31.29 -41.43
N LEU A 11 3.39 -31.98 -40.53
CA LEU A 11 2.79 -32.52 -39.30
C LEU A 11 2.54 -31.36 -38.34
N LEU A 12 1.28 -30.95 -38.19
CA LEU A 12 0.82 -30.09 -37.10
C LEU A 12 0.76 -30.91 -35.81
N THR A 13 1.84 -30.90 -35.03
CA THR A 13 1.82 -31.36 -33.64
C THR A 13 1.17 -30.28 -32.79
N LEU A 14 -0.10 -30.46 -32.44
CA LEU A 14 -0.79 -29.71 -31.40
C LEU A 14 -0.09 -30.00 -30.06
N PHE A 15 0.76 -29.07 -29.61
CA PHE A 15 1.20 -29.02 -28.23
C PHE A 15 -0.01 -28.59 -27.38
N SER A 16 -0.71 -29.56 -26.81
CA SER A 16 -1.59 -29.33 -25.67
C SER A 16 -0.72 -28.91 -24.50
N ALA A 17 -0.64 -27.60 -24.25
CA ALA A 17 -0.09 -27.08 -23.01
C ALA A 17 -0.94 -27.62 -21.85
N PRO A 18 -0.34 -28.21 -20.81
CA PRO A 18 -1.09 -28.61 -19.64
C PRO A 18 -1.59 -27.34 -18.95
N SER A 19 -2.90 -27.09 -19.02
CA SER A 19 -3.55 -26.18 -18.09
C SER A 19 -3.33 -26.72 -16.69
N ILE A 20 -2.49 -26.04 -15.92
CA ILE A 20 -2.37 -26.27 -14.48
C ILE A 20 -3.75 -25.96 -13.92
N GLY A 21 -4.49 -27.02 -13.58
CA GLY A 21 -5.77 -26.88 -12.91
C GLY A 21 -5.51 -26.27 -11.54
N LEU A 22 -5.85 -24.99 -11.37
CA LEU A 22 -6.08 -24.42 -10.06
C LEU A 22 -7.09 -25.33 -9.35
N ALA A 23 -6.71 -25.85 -8.18
CA ALA A 23 -7.65 -26.60 -7.35
C ALA A 23 -8.92 -25.76 -7.18
N ALA A 24 -10.09 -26.36 -7.41
CA ALA A 24 -11.36 -25.66 -7.31
C ALA A 24 -11.48 -25.06 -5.90
N GLU A 25 -11.37 -23.74 -5.80
CA GLU A 25 -11.46 -23.03 -4.53
C GLU A 25 -12.86 -23.25 -3.94
N GLY A 26 -12.92 -23.60 -2.66
CA GLY A 26 -14.19 -23.84 -1.95
C GLY A 26 -14.93 -22.54 -1.66
N LEU A 27 -15.60 -21.96 -2.67
CA LEU A 27 -16.34 -20.70 -2.52
C LEU A 27 -17.69 -20.86 -1.80
N SER A 28 -18.20 -22.10 -1.72
CA SER A 28 -19.36 -22.44 -0.89
C SER A 28 -18.91 -22.79 0.52
N LEU A 29 -19.23 -21.93 1.48
CA LEU A 29 -18.84 -22.08 2.88
C LEU A 29 -19.86 -22.88 3.69
N SER A 30 -19.39 -23.52 4.76
CA SER A 30 -20.20 -24.33 5.68
C SER A 30 -19.72 -24.15 7.13
N GLY A 31 -20.33 -24.85 8.09
CA GLY A 31 -19.87 -24.82 9.49
C GLY A 31 -20.00 -23.47 10.21
N GLY A 32 -20.92 -22.61 9.74
CA GLY A 32 -21.12 -21.27 10.30
C GLY A 32 -20.23 -20.18 9.68
N GLN A 33 -19.32 -20.55 8.78
CA GLN A 33 -18.52 -19.60 8.01
C GLN A 33 -19.36 -18.94 6.91
N GLN A 34 -19.14 -17.64 6.71
CA GLN A 34 -19.80 -16.83 5.70
C GLN A 34 -18.80 -15.89 5.03
N TRP A 35 -19.17 -15.38 3.86
CA TRP A 35 -18.57 -14.22 3.23
C TRP A 35 -19.31 -12.99 3.72
N LEU A 36 -18.57 -11.97 4.16
CA LEU A 36 -19.13 -10.63 4.30
C LEU A 36 -19.04 -9.94 2.95
N VAL A 37 -20.19 -9.74 2.31
CA VAL A 37 -20.29 -9.07 1.01
C VAL A 37 -20.41 -7.58 1.26
N PHE A 38 -19.44 -6.82 0.74
CA PHE A 38 -19.41 -5.36 0.87
C PHE A 38 -20.24 -4.72 -0.23
N ALA A 39 -20.15 -5.25 -1.44
CA ALA A 39 -20.82 -4.72 -2.61
C ALA A 39 -20.93 -5.78 -3.71
N SER A 40 -21.72 -5.48 -4.74
CA SER A 40 -21.75 -6.23 -6.00
C SER A 40 -21.78 -5.29 -7.19
N ARG A 41 -21.09 -5.67 -8.28
CA ARG A 41 -21.01 -4.92 -9.54
C ARG A 41 -21.23 -5.83 -10.74
N GLN A 42 -21.63 -5.24 -11.86
CA GLN A 42 -21.80 -5.96 -13.13
C GLN A 42 -20.50 -6.05 -13.91
N ASP A 43 -19.60 -5.10 -13.70
CA ASP A 43 -18.28 -5.05 -14.32
C ASP A 43 -17.21 -5.56 -13.34
N ALA A 44 -16.27 -6.36 -13.85
CA ALA A 44 -15.20 -6.94 -13.05
C ALA A 44 -14.18 -5.89 -12.60
N SER A 45 -13.82 -4.96 -13.50
CA SER A 45 -12.84 -3.91 -13.21
C SER A 45 -13.38 -2.93 -12.17
N GLU A 46 -14.67 -2.58 -12.24
CA GLU A 46 -15.32 -1.76 -11.20
C GLU A 46 -15.33 -2.49 -9.84
N ALA A 47 -15.60 -3.79 -9.82
CA ALA A 47 -15.56 -4.58 -8.58
C ALA A 47 -14.14 -4.62 -7.97
N VAL A 48 -13.12 -4.78 -8.80
CA VAL A 48 -11.71 -4.80 -8.36
C VAL A 48 -11.30 -3.44 -7.80
N GLN A 49 -11.62 -2.35 -8.50
CA GLN A 49 -11.33 -0.99 -8.00
C GLN A 49 -11.97 -0.73 -6.64
N LEU A 50 -13.21 -1.20 -6.44
CA LEU A 50 -13.89 -1.08 -5.17
C LEU A 50 -13.25 -1.97 -4.08
N ALA A 51 -12.81 -3.17 -4.44
CA ALA A 51 -12.10 -4.07 -3.55
C ALA A 51 -10.76 -3.49 -3.07
N GLU A 52 -9.99 -2.86 -3.96
CA GLU A 52 -8.75 -2.16 -3.62
C GLU A 52 -8.98 -1.01 -2.63
N GLY A 53 -10.06 -0.23 -2.82
CA GLY A 53 -10.43 0.83 -1.87
C GLY A 53 -10.75 0.28 -0.47
N PHE A 54 -11.53 -0.80 -0.39
CA PHE A 54 -11.84 -1.44 0.90
C PHE A 54 -10.65 -2.19 1.50
N GLN A 55 -9.76 -2.75 0.69
CA GLN A 55 -8.51 -3.37 1.12
C GLN A 55 -7.67 -2.37 1.90
N GLY A 56 -7.59 -1.12 1.42
CA GLY A 56 -6.97 -0.01 2.14
C GLY A 56 -7.61 0.27 3.50
N ALA A 57 -8.94 0.32 3.56
CA ALA A 57 -9.67 0.55 4.81
C ALA A 57 -9.50 -0.57 5.83
N LEU A 58 -9.24 -1.81 5.38
CA LEU A 58 -9.05 -2.98 6.24
C LEU A 58 -7.61 -3.14 6.76
N GLN A 59 -6.67 -2.29 6.36
CA GLN A 59 -5.28 -2.38 6.81
C GLN A 59 -5.18 -2.39 8.34
N GLY A 60 -4.26 -3.17 8.88
CA GLY A 60 -4.08 -3.33 10.33
C GLY A 60 -5.18 -4.16 11.01
N THR A 61 -6.21 -4.61 10.28
CA THR A 61 -7.25 -5.49 10.83
C THR A 61 -6.94 -6.96 10.56
N PRO A 62 -7.47 -7.91 11.36
CA PRO A 62 -7.39 -9.36 11.08
C PRO A 62 -8.10 -9.83 9.79
N TYR A 63 -8.60 -8.90 8.98
CA TYR A 63 -9.30 -9.15 7.73
C TYR A 63 -8.59 -8.58 6.50
N GLN A 64 -7.45 -7.88 6.68
CA GLN A 64 -6.73 -7.28 5.56
C GLN A 64 -6.32 -8.31 4.51
N ASP A 65 -5.98 -9.54 4.90
CA ASP A 65 -5.57 -10.60 3.99
C ASP A 65 -6.75 -11.41 3.42
N LYS A 66 -7.99 -10.89 3.50
CA LYS A 66 -9.21 -11.68 3.20
C LYS A 66 -10.15 -11.04 2.19
N MET A 67 -9.84 -9.85 1.67
CA MET A 67 -10.62 -9.24 0.60
C MET A 67 -10.45 -10.02 -0.69
N ARG A 68 -11.55 -10.19 -1.45
CA ARG A 68 -11.59 -10.90 -2.72
C ARG A 68 -12.66 -10.32 -3.62
N VAL A 69 -12.52 -10.54 -4.93
CA VAL A 69 -13.64 -10.40 -5.87
C VAL A 69 -13.99 -11.76 -6.42
N VAL A 70 -15.27 -12.13 -6.32
CA VAL A 70 -15.80 -13.42 -6.76
C VAL A 70 -16.89 -13.23 -7.80
N ARG A 71 -16.90 -14.02 -8.86
CA ARG A 71 -18.00 -14.03 -9.84
C ARG A 71 -19.09 -14.99 -9.39
N SER A 72 -20.34 -14.53 -9.47
CA SER A 72 -21.54 -15.29 -9.18
C SER A 72 -22.14 -15.90 -10.46
N GLU A 73 -22.96 -16.95 -10.32
CA GLU A 73 -23.66 -17.64 -11.42
C GLU A 73 -24.49 -16.70 -12.31
N ASN A 74 -25.00 -15.61 -11.74
CA ASN A 74 -25.76 -14.59 -12.48
C ASN A 74 -24.88 -13.58 -13.24
N GLY A 75 -23.56 -13.77 -13.26
CA GLY A 75 -22.60 -12.91 -13.95
C GLY A 75 -22.16 -11.67 -13.18
N TRP A 76 -22.70 -11.43 -11.98
CA TRP A 76 -22.27 -10.31 -11.12
C TRP A 76 -20.99 -10.65 -10.36
N PHE A 77 -20.24 -9.63 -9.99
CA PHE A 77 -19.01 -9.71 -9.23
C PHE A 77 -19.26 -9.18 -7.81
N GLY A 78 -19.07 -10.04 -6.81
CA GLY A 78 -19.18 -9.68 -5.40
C GLY A 78 -17.81 -9.29 -4.83
N VAL A 79 -17.75 -8.13 -4.17
CA VAL A 79 -16.60 -7.71 -3.34
C VAL A 79 -16.82 -8.28 -1.95
N VAL A 80 -15.97 -9.20 -1.52
CA VAL A 80 -16.20 -10.03 -0.33
C VAL A 80 -14.98 -10.10 0.57
N VAL A 81 -15.24 -10.20 1.88
CA VAL A 81 -14.24 -10.51 2.91
C VAL A 81 -14.57 -11.84 3.54
N GLY A 82 -13.60 -12.75 3.61
CA GLY A 82 -13.74 -13.96 4.41
C GLY A 82 -12.83 -15.12 4.02
N PRO A 83 -13.09 -16.31 4.58
CA PRO A 83 -14.24 -16.65 5.44
C PRO A 83 -14.28 -15.89 6.78
N VAL A 84 -15.47 -15.50 7.23
CA VAL A 84 -15.74 -14.87 8.54
C VAL A 84 -16.77 -15.65 9.36
N ASN A 85 -16.78 -15.45 10.68
CA ASN A 85 -17.66 -16.16 11.63
C ASN A 85 -18.63 -15.22 12.38
N PHE A 86 -19.03 -14.11 11.76
CA PHE A 86 -19.98 -13.19 12.37
C PHE A 86 -21.36 -13.85 12.51
N LYS A 87 -21.96 -13.76 13.70
CA LYS A 87 -23.31 -14.32 13.94
C LYS A 87 -24.43 -13.51 13.29
N SER A 88 -24.18 -12.23 12.99
CA SER A 88 -25.11 -11.32 12.31
C SER A 88 -24.35 -10.18 11.65
N LEU A 89 -24.97 -9.50 10.68
CA LEU A 89 -24.40 -8.31 10.05
C LEU A 89 -24.18 -7.16 11.06
N GLN A 90 -25.07 -7.04 12.05
CA GLN A 90 -24.92 -6.02 13.11
C GLN A 90 -23.62 -6.23 13.91
N LEU A 91 -23.29 -7.49 14.23
CA LEU A 91 -22.03 -7.81 14.90
C LEU A 91 -20.84 -7.59 13.98
N ALA A 92 -20.97 -7.90 12.68
CA ALA A 92 -19.92 -7.59 11.70
C ALA A 92 -19.59 -6.09 11.70
N ARG A 93 -20.61 -5.21 11.62
CA ARG A 93 -20.45 -3.74 11.69
C ARG A 93 -19.75 -3.27 12.97
N GLN A 94 -20.00 -3.94 14.09
CA GLN A 94 -19.37 -3.58 15.37
C GLN A 94 -17.92 -4.06 15.49
N GLN A 95 -17.55 -5.13 14.78
CA GLN A 95 -16.27 -5.82 14.97
C GLN A 95 -15.24 -5.55 13.88
N ILE A 96 -15.66 -5.15 12.68
CA ILE A 96 -14.74 -4.94 11.55
C ILE A 96 -14.09 -3.54 11.55
N SER A 97 -14.51 -2.65 12.45
CA SER A 97 -13.92 -1.31 12.67
C SER A 97 -13.80 -0.43 11.41
N ILE A 98 -14.62 -0.70 10.40
CA ILE A 98 -14.77 0.12 9.19
C ILE A 98 -16.26 0.34 8.89
N ASP A 99 -16.55 1.42 8.18
CA ASP A 99 -17.92 1.71 7.73
C ASP A 99 -18.30 0.77 6.58
N LEU A 100 -19.11 -0.24 6.90
CA LEU A 100 -19.67 -1.13 5.89
C LEU A 100 -20.76 -0.42 5.07
N PRO A 101 -20.83 -0.64 3.74
CA PRO A 101 -21.92 -0.15 2.90
C PRO A 101 -23.29 -0.55 3.44
N GLU A 102 -24.32 0.28 3.26
CA GLU A 102 -25.67 0.01 3.78
C GLU A 102 -26.24 -1.33 3.30
N ASP A 103 -25.94 -1.69 2.05
CA ASP A 103 -26.38 -2.91 1.38
C ASP A 103 -25.48 -4.13 1.62
N ALA A 104 -24.48 -4.03 2.50
CA ALA A 104 -23.64 -5.16 2.88
C ALA A 104 -24.46 -6.32 3.49
N TYR A 105 -24.06 -7.56 3.24
CA TYR A 105 -24.78 -8.74 3.75
C TYR A 105 -23.86 -9.96 3.94
N LEU A 106 -24.34 -10.98 4.67
CA LEU A 106 -23.63 -12.24 4.86
C LEU A 106 -24.11 -13.30 3.86
N SER A 107 -23.17 -13.99 3.21
CA SER A 107 -23.45 -14.99 2.18
C SER A 107 -22.70 -16.29 2.46
N TYR A 108 -23.32 -17.45 2.21
CA TYR A 108 -22.61 -18.73 2.22
C TYR A 108 -21.86 -19.01 0.90
N GLY A 109 -21.95 -18.11 -0.09
CA GLY A 109 -21.21 -18.25 -1.36
C GLY A 109 -21.66 -19.41 -2.24
N ARG A 110 -22.85 -19.98 -2.01
CA ARG A 110 -23.37 -21.15 -2.75
C ARG A 110 -23.52 -20.95 -4.26
N ARG A 111 -23.54 -19.69 -4.72
CA ARG A 111 -23.65 -19.30 -6.14
C ARG A 111 -22.37 -18.67 -6.67
N TYR A 112 -21.28 -18.67 -5.91
CA TYR A 112 -19.99 -18.19 -6.38
C TYR A 112 -19.33 -19.27 -7.22
N VAL A 113 -18.81 -18.85 -8.37
CA VAL A 113 -18.31 -19.74 -9.42
C VAL A 113 -16.79 -19.71 -9.45
N GLU A 114 -16.19 -18.53 -9.37
CA GLU A 114 -14.74 -18.35 -9.37
C GLU A 114 -14.31 -17.08 -8.63
N THR A 115 -13.06 -17.06 -8.18
CA THR A 115 -12.37 -15.86 -7.72
C THR A 115 -11.72 -15.19 -8.92
N VAL A 116 -12.04 -13.91 -9.14
CA VAL A 116 -11.45 -13.11 -10.24
C VAL A 116 -10.36 -12.17 -9.76
N TRP A 117 -10.37 -11.86 -8.45
CA TRP A 117 -9.31 -11.13 -7.77
C TRP A 117 -9.06 -11.80 -6.43
N PRO A 118 -7.93 -12.51 -6.27
CA PRO A 118 -7.64 -13.30 -5.08
C PRO A 118 -7.27 -12.42 -3.90
N ALA A 119 -7.40 -12.98 -2.70
CA ALA A 119 -6.84 -12.35 -1.51
C ALA A 119 -5.32 -12.32 -1.61
N GLN A 120 -4.72 -11.25 -1.07
CA GLN A 120 -3.27 -11.14 -0.98
C GLN A 120 -2.70 -12.30 -0.17
N ASN A 121 -1.68 -12.96 -0.70
CA ASN A 121 -1.01 -14.05 -0.01
C ASN A 121 0.00 -13.49 1.00
N LEU A 122 -0.53 -12.94 2.09
CA LEU A 122 0.25 -12.44 3.22
C LEU A 122 -0.17 -13.15 4.51
N ARG A 123 0.67 -13.09 5.53
CA ARG A 123 0.32 -13.47 6.90
C ARG A 123 0.51 -12.27 7.79
N PHE A 124 -0.42 -12.05 8.73
CA PHE A 124 -0.46 -10.86 9.55
C PHE A 124 -0.61 -11.20 11.03
N GLY A 125 0.09 -10.46 11.87
CA GLY A 125 -0.09 -10.46 13.32
C GLY A 125 -0.06 -9.04 13.89
N GLU A 126 -1.10 -8.68 14.64
CA GLU A 126 -1.21 -7.40 15.36
C GLU A 126 -0.93 -7.60 16.85
N PHE A 127 0.12 -6.98 17.37
CA PHE A 127 0.60 -7.21 18.73
C PHE A 127 -0.32 -6.67 19.81
N GLU A 128 -1.24 -5.76 19.50
CA GLU A 128 -2.32 -5.35 20.42
C GLU A 128 -3.24 -6.53 20.77
N SER A 129 -3.41 -7.50 19.85
CA SER A 129 -4.26 -8.66 20.08
C SER A 129 -3.58 -9.76 20.90
N GLN A 130 -2.26 -9.93 20.72
CA GLN A 130 -1.43 -10.87 21.47
C GLN A 130 0.07 -10.54 21.29
N PRO A 131 0.93 -10.80 22.29
CA PRO A 131 2.33 -10.37 22.25
C PRO A 131 3.24 -11.24 21.37
N ARG A 132 2.75 -12.36 20.82
CA ARG A 132 3.55 -13.32 20.06
C ARG A 132 2.76 -13.88 18.89
N PHE A 133 3.46 -14.11 17.77
CA PHE A 133 2.91 -14.73 16.58
C PHE A 133 3.88 -15.76 16.00
N SER A 134 3.34 -16.87 15.52
CA SER A 134 4.05 -17.80 14.66
C SER A 134 3.37 -17.76 13.29
N LEU A 135 4.07 -17.24 12.28
CA LEU A 135 3.54 -17.03 10.93
C LEU A 135 4.34 -17.87 9.93
N GLU A 136 3.67 -18.38 8.91
CA GLU A 136 4.30 -19.18 7.87
C GLU A 136 3.76 -18.80 6.50
N LEU A 137 4.69 -18.47 5.60
CA LEU A 137 4.42 -18.21 4.20
C LEU A 137 5.46 -18.93 3.36
N GLU A 138 4.98 -19.70 2.38
CA GLU A 138 5.82 -20.57 1.56
C GLU A 138 6.64 -21.53 2.44
N THR A 139 7.97 -21.50 2.38
CA THR A 139 8.87 -22.32 3.20
C THR A 139 9.51 -21.55 4.35
N LEU A 140 9.14 -20.28 4.55
CA LEU A 140 9.62 -19.46 5.65
C LEU A 140 8.62 -19.51 6.81
N HIS A 141 9.11 -20.01 7.94
CA HIS A 141 8.43 -19.92 9.23
C HIS A 141 9.09 -18.82 10.07
N ILE A 142 8.29 -18.00 10.75
CA ILE A 142 8.79 -17.00 11.70
C ILE A 142 8.07 -17.09 13.03
N ASP A 143 8.80 -16.72 14.08
CA ASP A 143 8.26 -16.40 15.39
C ASP A 143 8.60 -14.93 15.66
N ALA A 144 7.57 -14.15 15.93
CA ALA A 144 7.68 -12.75 16.26
C ALA A 144 7.18 -12.50 17.68
N GLU A 145 7.91 -11.69 18.44
CA GLU A 145 7.59 -11.35 19.83
C GLU A 145 7.73 -9.84 20.05
N LEU A 146 6.70 -9.25 20.65
CA LEU A 146 6.76 -7.90 21.21
C LEU A 146 7.35 -7.96 22.62
N ILE A 147 8.54 -7.40 22.78
CA ILE A 147 9.24 -7.29 24.06
C ILE A 147 9.01 -5.87 24.57
N THR A 148 8.35 -5.73 25.72
CA THR A 148 8.12 -4.43 26.36
C THR A 148 8.98 -4.31 27.61
N GLU A 149 9.71 -3.21 27.76
CA GLU A 149 10.49 -2.91 28.97
C GLU A 149 10.03 -1.58 29.59
N GLN A 150 9.96 -1.54 30.92
CA GLN A 150 9.67 -0.34 31.69
C GLN A 150 11.00 0.35 32.00
N THR A 151 11.26 1.52 31.42
CA THR A 151 12.56 2.19 31.63
C THR A 151 12.62 2.99 32.94
N ASP A 152 11.49 3.51 33.43
CA ASP A 152 11.31 4.07 34.78
C ASP A 152 10.06 3.47 35.44
N PRO A 153 10.19 2.73 36.57
CA PRO A 153 9.06 2.15 37.29
C PRO A 153 8.00 3.16 37.78
N ASN A 154 8.34 4.45 37.87
CA ASN A 154 7.44 5.50 38.36
C ASN A 154 6.79 6.31 37.25
N ASP A 155 7.16 6.10 35.99
CA ASP A 155 6.59 6.79 34.83
C ASP A 155 5.92 5.79 33.89
N GLU A 156 4.58 5.77 33.89
CA GLU A 156 3.77 4.87 33.06
C GLU A 156 4.05 5.05 31.56
N PHE A 157 4.55 6.21 31.13
CA PHE A 157 4.90 6.52 29.74
C PHE A 157 6.33 6.14 29.36
N SER A 158 7.14 5.69 30.32
CA SER A 158 8.53 5.29 30.07
C SER A 158 8.66 3.87 29.48
N LYS A 159 7.56 3.25 29.06
CA LYS A 159 7.60 1.94 28.42
C LYS A 159 8.15 2.07 27.01
N ASN A 160 9.15 1.27 26.70
CA ASN A 160 9.61 1.05 25.34
C ASN A 160 9.26 -0.38 24.90
N SER A 161 9.27 -0.60 23.59
CA SER A 161 9.15 -1.92 22.98
C SER A 161 10.28 -2.18 22.02
N LYS A 162 10.51 -3.47 21.77
CA LYS A 162 11.22 -3.97 20.59
C LYS A 162 10.43 -5.14 20.01
N VAL A 163 10.51 -5.31 18.70
CA VAL A 163 10.00 -6.51 18.04
C VAL A 163 11.18 -7.41 17.73
N ARG A 164 11.16 -8.62 18.27
CA ARG A 164 12.12 -9.67 17.92
C ARG A 164 11.49 -10.61 16.92
N VAL A 165 12.18 -10.87 15.82
CA VAL A 165 11.76 -11.85 14.81
C VAL A 165 12.86 -12.88 14.63
N VAL A 166 12.48 -14.15 14.74
CA VAL A 166 13.35 -15.29 14.44
C VAL A 166 12.75 -16.02 13.24
N GLY A 167 13.58 -16.36 12.26
CA GLY A 167 13.14 -17.04 11.04
C GLY A 167 13.79 -18.41 10.88
N TRP A 168 13.03 -19.35 10.34
CA TRP A 168 13.44 -20.70 10.02
C TRP A 168 13.07 -21.06 8.59
N ALA A 169 14.00 -21.69 7.90
CA ALA A 169 13.73 -22.42 6.67
C ALA A 169 13.81 -23.91 7.00
N GLU A 170 12.72 -24.63 6.75
CA GLU A 170 12.54 -26.00 7.23
C GLU A 170 12.74 -26.11 8.76
N GLN A 171 13.86 -26.70 9.22
CA GLN A 171 14.21 -26.84 10.63
C GLN A 171 15.42 -26.00 11.04
N ALA A 172 16.06 -25.30 10.10
CA ALA A 172 17.25 -24.50 10.34
C ALA A 172 16.87 -23.05 10.63
N LYS A 173 17.34 -22.50 11.75
CA LYS A 173 17.26 -21.07 12.03
C LYS A 173 18.11 -20.32 11.00
N VAL A 174 17.49 -19.45 10.20
CA VAL A 174 18.15 -18.69 9.13
C VAL A 174 18.45 -17.25 9.50
N PHE A 175 17.67 -16.64 10.41
CA PHE A 175 17.97 -15.30 10.94
C PHE A 175 17.41 -15.06 12.34
N SER A 176 17.86 -13.96 12.96
CA SER A 176 17.37 -13.43 14.22
C SER A 176 17.57 -11.92 14.20
N PHE A 177 16.50 -11.14 14.19
CA PHE A 177 16.58 -9.68 14.26
C PHE A 177 15.76 -9.14 15.43
N GLU A 178 16.13 -7.95 15.87
CA GLU A 178 15.44 -7.18 16.88
C GLU A 178 15.43 -5.73 16.41
N THR A 179 14.28 -5.07 16.46
CA THR A 179 14.18 -3.65 16.15
C THR A 179 14.84 -2.81 17.25
N GLU A 180 15.22 -1.58 16.91
CA GLU A 180 15.61 -0.61 17.94
C GLU A 180 14.43 -0.32 18.89
N PRO A 181 14.70 0.00 20.16
CA PRO A 181 13.64 0.33 21.09
C PRO A 181 12.88 1.59 20.65
N SER A 182 11.55 1.51 20.70
CA SER A 182 10.66 2.64 20.39
C SER A 182 9.60 2.77 21.47
N TYR A 183 9.11 3.99 21.67
CA TYR A 183 8.06 4.31 22.64
C TYR A 183 6.70 3.79 22.15
N PHE A 184 5.66 3.97 22.97
CA PHE A 184 4.28 3.60 22.61
C PHE A 184 4.05 2.11 22.30
N PRO A 185 4.59 1.17 23.12
CA PRO A 185 4.44 -0.27 22.92
C PRO A 185 2.98 -0.76 22.88
N GLN A 186 2.07 0.02 23.44
CA GLN A 186 0.64 -0.29 23.53
C GLN A 186 -0.17 0.08 22.29
N TYR A 187 0.45 0.65 21.26
CA TYR A 187 -0.25 1.15 20.08
C TYR A 187 0.37 0.62 18.79
N GLY A 188 -0.49 0.10 17.90
CA GLY A 188 -0.26 -0.16 16.48
C GLY A 188 1.10 -0.78 16.16
N GLN A 189 1.27 -2.06 16.48
CA GLN A 189 2.49 -2.79 16.10
C GLN A 189 2.11 -4.09 15.43
N SER A 190 2.68 -4.32 14.26
CA SER A 190 2.39 -5.52 13.50
C SER A 190 3.61 -6.13 12.86
N VAL A 191 3.42 -7.39 12.52
CA VAL A 191 4.34 -8.18 11.72
C VAL A 191 3.57 -8.81 10.56
N GLU A 192 4.14 -8.72 9.38
CA GLU A 192 3.61 -9.27 8.15
C GLU A 192 4.66 -10.18 7.50
N VAL A 193 4.25 -11.32 6.96
CA VAL A 193 5.08 -12.14 6.07
C VAL A 193 4.46 -12.07 4.69
N ILE A 194 5.21 -11.58 3.72
CA ILE A 194 4.69 -11.25 2.38
C ILE A 194 5.81 -11.34 1.33
N ARG A 195 5.48 -11.79 0.11
CA ARG A 195 6.42 -11.85 -1.00
C ARG A 195 6.50 -10.48 -1.69
N LEU A 196 7.59 -9.75 -1.48
CA LEU A 196 7.84 -8.40 -2.04
C LEU A 196 8.97 -8.39 -3.07
N ALA A 197 9.92 -9.32 -2.98
CA ALA A 197 11.05 -9.43 -3.90
C ALA A 197 11.14 -10.84 -4.47
N ASN A 198 10.79 -11.02 -5.74
CA ASN A 198 10.81 -12.32 -6.42
C ASN A 198 12.23 -12.84 -6.68
N GLU A 199 13.24 -11.97 -6.61
CA GLU A 199 14.65 -12.33 -6.78
C GLU A 199 15.26 -12.98 -5.52
N THR A 200 14.55 -12.93 -4.41
CA THR A 200 14.95 -13.57 -3.14
C THR A 200 14.36 -14.97 -3.01
N GLU A 201 15.04 -15.86 -2.29
CA GLU A 201 14.57 -17.24 -2.11
C GLU A 201 13.33 -17.29 -1.22
N PHE A 202 13.29 -16.47 -0.17
CA PHE A 202 12.23 -16.47 0.84
C PHE A 202 11.39 -15.19 0.82
N PRO A 203 10.12 -15.24 1.26
CA PRO A 203 9.33 -14.04 1.41
C PRO A 203 9.93 -13.12 2.47
N GLN A 204 9.50 -11.86 2.43
CA GLN A 204 9.96 -10.81 3.32
C GLN A 204 9.12 -10.79 4.60
N VAL A 205 9.73 -10.28 5.68
CA VAL A 205 9.01 -9.95 6.90
C VAL A 205 8.97 -8.44 7.05
N VAL A 206 7.78 -7.85 7.09
CA VAL A 206 7.59 -6.43 7.34
C VAL A 206 7.19 -6.24 8.80
N ILE A 207 7.89 -5.37 9.50
CA ILE A 207 7.57 -4.94 10.85
C ILE A 207 7.10 -3.50 10.74
N LYS A 208 5.94 -3.19 11.31
CA LYS A 208 5.36 -1.85 11.30
C LYS A 208 5.08 -1.43 12.73
N ARG A 209 5.50 -0.23 13.10
CA ARG A 209 5.40 0.23 14.49
C ARG A 209 4.98 1.68 14.53
N PHE A 210 3.91 1.94 15.26
CA PHE A 210 3.48 3.30 15.54
C PHE A 210 4.44 3.96 16.52
N THR A 211 4.90 5.17 16.18
CA THR A 211 5.91 5.91 16.95
C THR A 211 5.31 7.02 17.82
N GLY A 212 3.98 7.15 17.87
CA GLY A 212 3.29 8.09 18.76
C GLY A 212 2.90 9.44 18.18
N GLY A 213 3.10 9.67 16.87
CA GLY A 213 2.74 10.94 16.24
C GLY A 213 1.24 11.12 16.03
N ALA A 214 0.79 12.38 16.00
CA ALA A 214 -0.62 12.75 15.93
C ALA A 214 -1.35 12.29 14.65
N HIS A 215 -0.60 11.88 13.62
CA HIS A 215 -1.13 11.43 12.33
C HIS A 215 -0.69 10.02 12.00
N CYS A 216 -0.60 9.16 13.03
CA CYS A 216 -0.26 7.75 12.84
C CYS A 216 1.13 7.52 12.25
N CYS A 217 2.17 8.23 12.74
CA CYS A 217 3.55 8.02 12.27
C CYS A 217 3.99 6.55 12.44
N VAL A 218 4.11 5.81 11.34
CA VAL A 218 4.49 4.39 11.32
C VAL A 218 5.91 4.25 10.80
N GLU A 219 6.81 3.75 11.64
CA GLU A 219 8.12 3.26 11.20
C GLU A 219 8.01 1.84 10.65
N GLN A 220 8.85 1.52 9.67
CA GLN A 220 8.78 0.24 8.97
C GLN A 220 10.16 -0.36 8.78
N GLN A 221 10.30 -1.63 9.07
CA GLN A 221 11.51 -2.39 8.80
C GLN A 221 11.16 -3.63 7.97
N ILE A 222 12.00 -3.97 7.00
CA ILE A 222 11.79 -5.14 6.14
C ILE A 222 12.98 -6.07 6.29
N ILE A 223 12.72 -7.30 6.75
CA ILE A 223 13.71 -8.37 6.79
C ILE A 223 13.66 -9.10 5.45
N THR A 224 14.81 -9.15 4.76
CA THR A 224 14.94 -9.66 3.40
C THR A 224 16.33 -10.25 3.18
N GLN A 225 16.58 -10.84 2.00
CA GLN A 225 17.89 -11.29 1.58
C GLN A 225 18.53 -10.28 0.64
N ASN A 226 19.82 -10.00 0.85
CA ASN A 226 20.61 -9.27 -0.13
C ASN A 226 21.00 -10.15 -1.32
N ARG A 227 21.69 -9.58 -2.31
CA ARG A 227 22.16 -10.30 -3.53
C ARG A 227 23.05 -11.53 -3.26
N ASN A 228 23.67 -11.63 -2.08
CA ASN A 228 24.49 -12.77 -1.68
C ASN A 228 23.68 -13.86 -0.93
N GLY A 229 22.37 -13.68 -0.76
CA GLY A 229 21.50 -14.57 0.00
C GLY A 229 21.56 -14.36 1.52
N THR A 230 22.31 -13.37 2.00
CA THR A 230 22.42 -13.07 3.43
C THR A 230 21.20 -12.28 3.89
N TRP A 231 20.62 -12.70 5.01
CA TRP A 231 19.53 -11.97 5.65
C TRP A 231 19.99 -10.62 6.21
N VAL A 232 19.22 -9.58 5.94
CA VAL A 232 19.41 -8.21 6.41
C VAL A 232 18.07 -7.62 6.82
N MET A 233 18.10 -6.58 7.66
CA MET A 233 16.94 -5.75 7.95
C MET A 233 17.17 -4.37 7.31
N VAL A 234 16.30 -3.99 6.39
CA VAL A 234 16.34 -2.69 5.72
C VAL A 234 15.32 -1.76 6.36
N GLN A 235 15.69 -0.48 6.46
CA GLN A 235 14.82 0.56 7.00
C GLN A 235 13.94 1.11 5.87
N GLY A 236 12.62 1.01 6.00
CA GLY A 236 11.66 1.68 5.13
C GLY A 236 11.39 3.12 5.58
N ALA A 237 10.50 3.82 4.87
CA ALA A 237 10.08 5.16 5.24
C ALA A 237 9.29 5.18 6.57
N VAL A 238 9.40 6.30 7.29
CA VAL A 238 8.47 6.67 8.36
C VAL A 238 7.34 7.44 7.72
N LEU A 239 6.12 6.91 7.82
CA LEU A 239 4.95 7.43 7.10
C LEU A 239 3.87 7.90 8.06
N ASP A 240 3.37 9.11 7.83
CA ASP A 240 2.09 9.59 8.34
C ASP A 240 0.94 8.98 7.53
N GLY A 241 -0.18 8.79 8.21
CA GLY A 241 -1.41 8.27 7.64
C GLY A 241 -1.44 6.74 7.60
N GLY A 242 -2.56 6.17 8.05
CA GLY A 242 -2.83 4.73 7.93
C GLY A 242 -1.91 3.85 8.78
N TYR A 243 -1.55 2.69 8.22
CA TYR A 243 -0.74 1.63 8.83
C TYR A 243 0.60 1.43 8.08
N GLY A 244 1.24 2.51 7.62
CA GLY A 244 2.49 2.43 6.84
C GLY A 244 2.26 2.05 5.37
N TYR A 245 3.18 1.29 4.78
CA TYR A 245 3.07 0.82 3.39
C TYR A 245 1.86 -0.09 3.22
N SER A 246 1.11 0.13 2.14
CA SER A 246 0.26 -0.88 1.54
C SER A 246 1.03 -1.64 0.47
N PHE A 247 0.51 -2.78 0.04
CA PHE A 247 1.14 -3.62 -0.98
C PHE A 247 0.17 -3.87 -2.12
N GLU A 248 0.59 -3.59 -3.35
CA GLU A 248 -0.23 -3.74 -4.54
C GLU A 248 0.67 -4.01 -5.74
N ASP A 249 0.25 -4.89 -6.64
CA ASP A 249 0.93 -5.14 -7.93
C ASP A 249 0.39 -4.12 -8.92
N LEU A 250 1.06 -2.96 -8.99
CA LEU A 250 0.58 -1.80 -9.75
C LEU A 250 0.99 -1.87 -11.22
N ASP A 251 2.03 -2.63 -11.56
CA ASP A 251 2.50 -2.81 -12.94
C ASP A 251 2.03 -4.13 -13.59
N GLY A 252 1.48 -5.05 -12.82
CA GLY A 252 0.98 -6.34 -13.27
C GLY A 252 2.08 -7.38 -13.52
N ASP A 253 3.27 -7.19 -12.94
CA ASP A 253 4.41 -8.10 -13.10
C ASP A 253 4.38 -9.31 -12.14
N GLY A 254 3.40 -9.34 -11.22
CA GLY A 254 3.23 -10.40 -10.24
C GLY A 254 4.06 -10.20 -8.96
N THR A 255 4.73 -9.07 -8.81
CA THR A 255 5.42 -8.61 -7.60
C THR A 255 4.63 -7.48 -6.98
N LEU A 256 4.65 -7.35 -5.65
CA LEU A 256 3.95 -6.26 -4.97
C LEU A 256 4.90 -5.08 -4.77
N GLU A 257 4.43 -3.88 -5.10
CA GLU A 257 5.09 -2.62 -4.74
C GLU A 257 4.74 -2.18 -3.32
N LEU A 258 5.62 -1.35 -2.74
CA LEU A 258 5.41 -0.64 -1.49
C LEU A 258 4.70 0.67 -1.84
N VAL A 259 3.45 0.79 -1.44
CA VAL A 259 2.58 1.89 -1.82
C VAL A 259 2.31 2.78 -0.63
N SER A 260 2.45 4.09 -0.83
CA SER A 260 2.24 5.12 0.20
C SER A 260 1.76 6.43 -0.44
N ALA A 261 1.56 7.45 0.38
CA ALA A 261 1.43 8.83 -0.08
C ALA A 261 2.76 9.57 0.08
N ASP A 262 3.10 10.48 -0.83
CA ASP A 262 4.31 11.32 -0.71
C ASP A 262 4.14 12.31 0.45
N ASN A 263 4.65 11.89 1.61
CA ASN A 263 4.54 12.59 2.88
C ASN A 263 5.13 14.02 2.85
N ASN A 264 5.93 14.36 1.84
CA ASN A 264 6.50 15.70 1.69
C ASN A 264 5.45 16.75 1.29
N PHE A 265 4.24 16.32 0.93
CA PHE A 265 3.10 17.21 0.68
C PHE A 265 2.30 17.51 1.95
N PHE A 266 2.43 16.71 3.01
CA PHE A 266 1.76 16.98 4.27
C PHE A 266 2.30 18.27 4.88
N TYR A 267 1.39 19.15 5.31
CA TYR A 267 1.71 20.46 5.89
C TYR A 267 2.39 21.46 4.95
N LEU A 268 2.63 21.11 3.69
CA LEU A 268 3.37 22.00 2.81
C LEU A 268 2.51 23.17 2.29
N PHE A 269 1.32 22.85 1.80
CA PHE A 269 0.41 23.83 1.17
C PHE A 269 -0.99 23.86 1.79
N ALA A 270 -1.21 23.08 2.85
CA ALA A 270 -2.42 23.07 3.66
C ALA A 270 -2.16 22.37 5.00
N PRO A 271 -3.04 22.51 6.02
CA PRO A 271 -3.04 21.63 7.18
C PRO A 271 -3.12 20.15 6.75
N TYR A 272 -2.67 19.22 7.61
CA TYR A 272 -2.71 17.77 7.34
C TYR A 272 -4.05 17.28 6.76
N ALA A 273 -5.16 17.60 7.44
CA ALA A 273 -6.50 17.17 7.04
C ALA A 273 -6.98 17.72 5.68
N ARG A 274 -6.26 18.68 5.10
CA ARG A 274 -6.55 19.27 3.78
C ARG A 274 -5.39 19.11 2.80
N SER A 275 -4.38 18.31 3.15
CA SER A 275 -3.27 17.96 2.27
C SER A 275 -3.70 16.80 1.38
N PHE A 276 -3.48 16.93 0.07
CA PHE A 276 -3.63 15.82 -0.87
C PHE A 276 -2.23 15.43 -1.31
N ALA A 277 -1.66 14.44 -0.60
CA ALA A 277 -0.36 13.88 -0.96
C ALA A 277 -0.55 12.90 -2.11
N PRO A 278 0.22 13.03 -3.21
CA PRO A 278 0.11 12.13 -4.36
C PRO A 278 0.61 10.71 -4.01
N LEU A 279 0.13 9.73 -4.75
CA LEU A 279 0.61 8.34 -4.73
C LEU A 279 2.14 8.31 -4.86
N TYR A 280 2.77 7.51 -4.01
CA TYR A 280 4.20 7.26 -4.03
C TYR A 280 4.47 5.75 -4.01
N VAL A 281 5.12 5.28 -5.06
CA VAL A 281 5.37 3.86 -5.32
C VAL A 281 6.86 3.57 -5.21
N GLU A 282 7.19 2.57 -4.41
CA GLU A 282 8.54 2.04 -4.29
C GLU A 282 8.56 0.53 -4.54
N LYS A 283 9.70 0.00 -4.97
CA LYS A 283 9.89 -1.45 -5.17
C LYS A 283 11.07 -1.94 -4.36
N LEU A 284 10.92 -3.09 -3.71
CA LEU A 284 12.01 -3.78 -3.04
C LEU A 284 12.66 -4.77 -4.00
N ASN A 285 13.96 -4.62 -4.23
CA ASN A 285 14.78 -5.56 -4.98
C ASN A 285 15.93 -6.05 -4.09
N TYR A 286 15.91 -7.32 -3.70
CA TYR A 286 16.77 -7.85 -2.63
C TYR A 286 16.65 -7.04 -1.34
N ASP A 287 17.63 -6.17 -1.09
CA ASP A 287 17.79 -5.29 0.07
C ASP A 287 17.80 -3.79 -0.31
N GLU A 288 17.35 -3.45 -1.50
CA GLU A 288 17.28 -2.07 -1.99
C GLU A 288 15.82 -1.67 -2.22
N ILE A 289 15.39 -0.56 -1.60
CA ILE A 289 14.08 0.07 -1.85
C ILE A 289 14.32 1.19 -2.86
N THR A 290 13.59 1.17 -3.98
CA THR A 290 13.79 2.08 -5.11
C THR A 290 12.51 2.83 -5.46
N ASP A 291 12.63 4.12 -5.73
CA ASP A 291 11.56 4.96 -6.29
C ASP A 291 11.35 4.58 -7.77
N VAL A 292 10.13 4.15 -8.10
CA VAL A 292 9.73 3.73 -9.45
C VAL A 292 8.68 4.65 -10.08
N ASN A 293 8.40 5.80 -9.47
CA ASN A 293 7.29 6.69 -9.84
C ASN A 293 7.43 7.34 -11.24
N LEU A 294 8.60 7.27 -11.87
CA LEU A 294 8.82 7.76 -13.24
C LEU A 294 8.77 6.67 -14.30
N GLU A 295 8.63 5.41 -13.90
CA GLU A 295 8.63 4.30 -14.86
C GLU A 295 7.29 4.22 -15.60
N PRO A 296 7.29 4.02 -16.92
CA PRO A 296 6.05 3.96 -17.71
C PRO A 296 5.05 2.90 -17.24
N ALA A 297 5.54 1.84 -16.59
CA ALA A 297 4.73 0.73 -16.10
C ALA A 297 3.70 1.17 -15.03
N TYR A 298 4.02 2.18 -14.22
CA TYR A 298 3.15 2.69 -13.15
C TYR A 298 2.23 3.84 -13.57
N GLN A 299 2.33 4.34 -14.82
CA GLN A 299 1.41 5.37 -15.31
C GLN A 299 -0.08 5.03 -15.21
N PRO A 300 -0.54 3.78 -15.38
CA PRO A 300 -1.93 3.42 -15.13
C PRO A 300 -2.40 3.76 -13.71
N ALA A 301 -1.56 3.56 -12.69
CA ALA A 301 -1.87 3.89 -11.30
C ALA A 301 -2.04 5.41 -11.11
N PHE A 302 -1.13 6.23 -11.65
CA PHE A 302 -1.27 7.69 -11.59
C PHE A 302 -2.45 8.22 -12.40
N ARG A 303 -2.82 7.58 -13.52
CA ARG A 303 -4.04 7.92 -14.27
C ARG A 303 -5.30 7.64 -13.45
N LYS A 304 -5.32 6.52 -12.73
CA LYS A 304 -6.41 6.15 -11.82
C LYS A 304 -6.52 7.15 -10.66
N GLU A 305 -5.41 7.51 -10.05
CA GLU A 305 -5.37 8.55 -9.01
C GLU A 305 -5.87 9.90 -9.54
N LEU A 306 -5.38 10.33 -10.72
CA LEU A 306 -5.82 11.60 -11.31
C LEU A 306 -7.33 11.61 -11.55
N ALA A 307 -7.89 10.53 -12.11
CA ALA A 307 -9.32 10.41 -12.32
C ALA A 307 -10.11 10.52 -11.00
N TYR A 308 -9.63 9.87 -9.94
CA TYR A 308 -10.21 9.99 -8.60
C TYR A 308 -10.18 11.42 -8.07
N LEU A 309 -9.04 12.11 -8.18
CA LEU A 309 -8.91 13.51 -7.73
C LEU A 309 -9.86 14.44 -8.49
N GLU A 310 -10.00 14.24 -9.80
CA GLU A 310 -10.89 15.04 -10.64
C GLU A 310 -12.37 14.75 -10.37
N GLU A 311 -12.75 13.48 -10.17
CA GLU A 311 -14.11 13.11 -9.76
C GLU A 311 -14.46 13.69 -8.39
N LEU A 312 -13.54 13.60 -7.43
CA LEU A 312 -13.72 14.20 -6.11
C LEU A 312 -13.91 15.71 -6.22
N ALA A 313 -13.05 16.41 -6.97
CA ALA A 313 -13.19 17.85 -7.17
C ALA A 313 -14.43 18.23 -7.99
N ASP A 314 -14.98 17.31 -8.77
CA ASP A 314 -16.25 17.48 -9.45
C ASP A 314 -17.45 17.37 -8.52
N SER A 315 -17.41 16.47 -7.53
CA SER A 315 -18.40 16.43 -6.44
C SER A 315 -18.25 17.60 -5.47
N GLU A 316 -17.02 18.03 -5.21
CA GLU A 316 -16.67 19.06 -4.24
C GLU A 316 -15.94 20.23 -4.92
N LYS A 317 -16.69 21.03 -5.69
CA LYS A 317 -16.14 22.14 -6.50
C LYS A 317 -15.27 23.14 -5.73
N ALA A 318 -15.38 23.19 -4.40
CA ALA A 318 -14.53 24.03 -3.56
C ALA A 318 -13.04 23.63 -3.59
N LEU A 319 -12.73 22.34 -3.84
CA LEU A 319 -11.37 21.82 -3.87
C LEU A 319 -10.48 22.48 -4.94
N TRP A 320 -11.07 22.88 -6.07
CA TRP A 320 -10.33 23.58 -7.12
C TRP A 320 -9.70 24.90 -6.68
N GLY A 321 -10.07 25.47 -5.53
CA GLY A 321 -9.45 26.67 -4.98
C GLY A 321 -8.41 26.42 -3.88
N GLU A 322 -8.16 25.16 -3.52
CA GLU A 322 -7.40 24.79 -2.31
C GLU A 322 -5.99 24.33 -2.67
N ASN A 323 -4.98 25.03 -2.14
CA ASN A 323 -3.59 24.78 -2.50
C ASN A 323 -3.12 23.35 -2.17
N GLY A 324 -3.61 22.76 -1.06
CA GLY A 324 -3.33 21.37 -0.72
C GLY A 324 -3.82 20.37 -1.77
N PHE A 325 -5.03 20.58 -2.30
CA PHE A 325 -5.58 19.76 -3.39
C PHE A 325 -4.85 20.02 -4.71
N LEU A 326 -4.68 21.29 -5.06
CA LEU A 326 -4.03 21.70 -6.31
C LEU A 326 -2.57 21.23 -6.40
N ALA A 327 -1.86 21.19 -5.28
CA ALA A 327 -0.49 20.67 -5.22
C ALA A 327 -0.43 19.17 -5.54
N GLY A 328 -1.27 18.35 -4.90
CA GLY A 328 -1.36 16.91 -5.17
C GLY A 328 -1.77 16.63 -6.61
N TRP A 329 -2.84 17.29 -7.08
CA TRP A 329 -3.31 17.15 -8.46
C TRP A 329 -2.24 17.54 -9.50
N ALA A 330 -1.50 18.63 -9.27
CA ALA A 330 -0.41 19.03 -10.16
C ALA A 330 0.77 18.05 -10.12
N ALA A 331 1.07 17.47 -8.96
CA ALA A 331 2.11 16.47 -8.79
C ALA A 331 1.76 15.16 -9.54
N THR A 332 0.53 14.66 -9.40
CA THR A 332 0.05 13.49 -10.14
C THR A 332 0.08 13.74 -11.66
N ARG A 333 -0.33 14.93 -12.13
CA ARG A 333 -0.17 15.31 -13.55
C ARG A 333 1.28 15.41 -13.98
N ALA A 334 2.20 15.84 -13.11
CA ALA A 334 3.63 15.86 -13.41
C ALA A 334 4.19 14.45 -13.65
N ARG A 335 3.79 13.44 -12.87
CA ARG A 335 4.15 12.02 -13.11
C ARG A 335 3.64 11.52 -14.47
N LEU A 336 2.57 12.12 -14.99
CA LEU A 336 2.01 11.82 -16.31
C LEU A 336 2.60 12.67 -17.46
N GLY A 337 3.63 13.48 -17.17
CA GLY A 337 4.35 14.29 -18.16
C GLY A 337 3.76 15.68 -18.41
N ASP A 338 2.81 16.11 -17.60
CA ASP A 338 2.00 17.32 -17.84
C ASP A 338 2.15 18.37 -16.71
N GLY A 339 3.28 18.33 -16.01
CA GLY A 339 3.45 19.07 -14.76
C GLY A 339 3.48 20.59 -14.93
N MET A 340 4.11 21.12 -15.99
CA MET A 340 4.18 22.58 -16.20
C MET A 340 2.82 23.18 -16.54
N GLU A 341 2.01 22.49 -17.34
CA GLU A 341 0.64 22.92 -17.61
C GLU A 341 -0.22 22.82 -16.34
N ALA A 342 -0.07 21.74 -15.58
CA ALA A 342 -0.77 21.56 -14.32
C ALA A 342 -0.44 22.65 -13.29
N ILE A 343 0.82 23.06 -13.17
CA ILE A 343 1.22 24.19 -12.31
C ILE A 343 0.55 25.49 -12.77
N ALA A 344 0.51 25.76 -14.08
CA ALA A 344 -0.12 26.97 -14.60
C ALA A 344 -1.63 27.00 -14.27
N GLN A 345 -2.31 25.87 -14.44
CA GLN A 345 -3.73 25.75 -14.09
C GLN A 345 -3.95 25.84 -12.57
N ALA A 346 -3.10 25.20 -11.77
CA ALA A 346 -3.15 25.31 -10.31
C ALA A 346 -2.96 26.76 -9.84
N THR A 347 -2.07 27.51 -10.51
CA THR A 347 -1.83 28.93 -10.24
C THR A 347 -3.08 29.78 -10.51
N GLU A 348 -3.75 29.55 -11.64
CA GLU A 348 -4.97 30.29 -11.99
C GLU A 348 -6.11 30.02 -11.01
N LYS A 349 -6.24 28.78 -10.54
CA LYS A 349 -7.36 28.36 -9.69
C LYS A 349 -7.13 28.63 -8.20
N SER A 350 -5.88 28.75 -7.76
CA SER A 350 -5.52 29.00 -6.36
C SER A 350 -6.24 30.25 -5.81
N ARG A 351 -6.76 30.15 -4.58
CA ARG A 351 -7.36 31.28 -3.85
C ARG A 351 -6.33 32.18 -3.15
N GLY A 352 -5.04 31.94 -3.39
CA GLY A 352 -3.93 32.68 -2.77
C GLY A 352 -3.22 31.89 -1.68
N ASP A 353 -2.17 32.48 -1.15
CA ASP A 353 -1.32 31.85 -0.12
C ASP A 353 -2.00 31.88 1.25
N GLN A 354 -1.79 30.81 2.03
CA GLN A 354 -2.03 30.83 3.48
C GLN A 354 -0.68 31.03 4.16
N GLU A 355 -0.57 31.98 5.10
CA GLU A 355 0.73 32.37 5.68
C GLU A 355 1.49 31.18 6.30
N ASP A 356 0.78 30.27 6.95
CA ASP A 356 1.35 29.11 7.66
C ASP A 356 1.69 27.92 6.75
N PHE A 357 1.26 27.93 5.48
CA PHE A 357 1.36 26.76 4.57
C PHE A 357 1.99 27.15 3.25
N ARG A 358 3.30 27.39 3.29
CA ARG A 358 4.11 27.79 2.15
C ARG A 358 5.43 27.05 2.17
N LYS A 359 5.97 26.82 0.97
CA LYS A 359 7.36 26.39 0.86
C LYS A 359 8.28 27.56 1.16
N TYR A 360 9.27 27.32 2.00
CA TYR A 360 10.34 28.26 2.29
C TYR A 360 11.59 27.90 1.50
N ALA A 361 12.31 28.93 1.05
CA ALA A 361 13.60 28.81 0.40
C ALA A 361 14.65 29.66 1.12
N CYS A 362 15.90 29.22 1.04
CA CYS A 362 17.00 29.99 1.58
C CYS A 362 17.34 31.17 0.67
N PRO A 363 17.61 32.36 1.24
CA PRO A 363 17.96 33.54 0.45
C PRO A 363 19.20 33.33 -0.44
N ASP A 364 20.11 32.44 -0.03
CA ASP A 364 21.34 32.11 -0.74
C ASP A 364 21.17 30.99 -1.78
N GLY A 365 19.95 30.45 -1.93
CA GLY A 365 19.64 29.34 -2.84
C GLY A 365 20.14 27.97 -2.34
N SER A 366 20.60 27.87 -1.09
CA SER A 366 20.93 26.57 -0.49
C SER A 366 19.67 25.73 -0.24
N PRO A 367 19.80 24.39 -0.16
CA PRO A 367 18.66 23.52 0.16
C PRO A 367 18.02 23.91 1.49
N SER A 368 16.69 23.84 1.57
CA SER A 368 15.94 24.23 2.77
C SER A 368 16.37 23.50 4.04
N SER A 369 16.97 22.31 3.94
CA SER A 369 17.52 21.55 5.08
C SER A 369 18.75 22.20 5.73
N LYS A 370 19.39 23.17 5.08
CA LYS A 370 20.54 23.93 5.59
C LYS A 370 20.19 25.38 5.90
N CYS A 371 18.92 25.75 5.81
CA CYS A 371 18.45 27.09 6.13
C CYS A 371 18.50 27.36 7.61
N ASP A 372 18.96 28.56 7.96
CA ASP A 372 18.51 29.20 9.17
C ASP A 372 17.06 29.68 8.96
N TYR A 373 16.11 29.03 9.64
CA TYR A 373 14.67 29.29 9.50
C TYR A 373 14.31 30.75 9.79
N GLU A 374 15.09 31.46 10.62
CA GLU A 374 14.83 32.88 10.91
C GLU A 374 14.94 33.79 9.68
N ASN A 375 15.70 33.36 8.67
CA ASN A 375 15.96 34.13 7.44
C ASN A 375 15.30 33.53 6.19
N ALA A 376 14.51 32.47 6.33
CA ALA A 376 13.92 31.78 5.20
C ALA A 376 12.82 32.63 4.53
N VAL A 377 12.78 32.61 3.20
CA VAL A 377 11.80 33.37 2.41
C VAL A 377 10.63 32.46 2.06
N ALA A 378 9.42 32.85 2.48
CA ALA A 378 8.20 32.17 2.06
C ALA A 378 7.94 32.43 0.56
N LEU A 379 7.89 31.36 -0.22
CA LEU A 379 7.63 31.42 -1.65
C LEU A 379 6.11 31.53 -1.92
N PRO A 380 5.68 32.34 -2.90
CA PRO A 380 4.30 32.27 -3.37
C PRO A 380 3.96 30.88 -3.89
N PHE A 381 2.72 30.42 -3.73
CA PHE A 381 2.29 29.05 -4.06
C PHE A 381 2.79 28.55 -5.42
N PRO A 382 2.66 29.28 -6.53
CA PRO A 382 3.16 28.82 -7.83
C PRO A 382 4.67 28.53 -7.84
N VAL A 383 5.44 29.41 -7.20
CA VAL A 383 6.91 29.30 -7.12
C VAL A 383 7.29 28.17 -6.17
N GLY A 384 6.65 28.12 -4.99
CA GLY A 384 6.85 27.08 -4.01
C GLY A 384 6.53 25.68 -4.54
N LEU A 385 5.41 25.53 -5.25
CA LEU A 385 5.01 24.28 -5.88
C LEU A 385 6.03 23.86 -6.94
N THR A 386 6.43 24.77 -7.83
CA THR A 386 7.42 24.48 -8.87
C THR A 386 8.74 24.00 -8.26
N VAL A 387 9.27 24.73 -7.27
CA VAL A 387 10.52 24.36 -6.58
C VAL A 387 10.37 23.00 -5.89
N HIS A 388 9.25 22.76 -5.21
CA HIS A 388 8.99 21.47 -4.57
C HIS A 388 8.99 20.32 -5.57
N LEU A 389 8.27 20.45 -6.68
CA LEU A 389 8.18 19.39 -7.69
C LEU A 389 9.54 19.11 -8.34
N ILE A 390 10.40 20.13 -8.51
CA ILE A 390 11.79 19.92 -8.97
C ILE A 390 12.63 19.20 -7.92
N GLU A 391 12.61 19.66 -6.67
CA GLU A 391 13.39 19.06 -5.56
C GLU A 391 13.00 17.61 -5.29
N ARG A 392 11.73 17.26 -5.51
CA ARG A 392 11.17 15.92 -5.30
C ARG A 392 11.19 15.05 -6.56
N GLY A 393 11.74 15.54 -7.67
CA GLY A 393 11.91 14.75 -8.90
C GLY A 393 10.63 14.52 -9.72
N TYR A 394 9.57 15.29 -9.48
CA TYR A 394 8.36 15.30 -10.33
C TYR A 394 8.59 16.05 -11.65
N LEU A 395 9.51 17.01 -11.64
CA LEU A 395 9.89 17.79 -12.82
C LEU A 395 11.39 17.64 -13.09
N PRO A 396 11.79 17.62 -14.37
CA PRO A 396 13.21 17.64 -14.72
C PRO A 396 13.86 18.97 -14.30
N VAL A 397 15.12 18.91 -13.89
CA VAL A 397 15.99 20.09 -13.76
C VAL A 397 16.44 20.46 -15.17
N HIS A 398 15.97 21.59 -15.71
CA HIS A 398 16.38 22.10 -17.01
C HIS A 398 17.44 23.19 -16.90
#